data_AF-A0A3M1G7K6-F1
#
_entry.id   AF-A0A3M1G7K6-F1
#
_cell.length_a   1.000
_cell.length_b   1.000
_cell.length_c   1.000
_cell.angle_alpha   90.00
_cell.angle_beta   90.00
_cell.angle_gamma   90.00
#
_symmetry.space_group_name_H-M   'P 1'
#
loop_
_entity.id
_entity.type
_entity.pdbx_description
1 polymer ?
#
loop_
_entity_poly.entity_id
_entity_poly.type
_entity_poly.pdbx_seq_one_letter_code
_entity_poly.pdbx_strand_id
1 'polypeptide(L)'
;SLAAIARITPWRFQAALAPDMAAAREGRRLRLADVLAACRTAMAAGPELLLIEGAGGVMSPLAEDATGLDVMVQLRVPALLVSGTYLGAISHALTALEALRAHHVPVTALVLSESVDGVDLAATAARLQRCHAALPIAAVPRLAADKAMDHPAIKALAALLVP
;
A
#
# COMPACT_ATOMS: atom_id res chain seq x y z
N SER A 1 -4.31 23.03 0.30
CA SER A 1 -3.26 24.05 0.49
C SER A 1 -1.91 23.37 0.66
N LEU A 2 -0.79 24.09 0.48
CA LEU A 2 0.55 23.54 0.73
C LEU A 2 0.72 23.00 2.15
N ALA A 3 0.09 23.64 3.14
CA ALA A 3 0.05 23.15 4.52
C ALA A 3 -0.66 21.79 4.66
N ALA A 4 -1.75 21.57 3.92
CA ALA A 4 -2.44 20.27 3.91
C ALA A 4 -1.56 19.17 3.28
N ILE A 5 -0.84 19.48 2.21
CA ILE A 5 0.11 18.55 1.57
C ILE A 5 1.26 18.22 2.54
N ALA A 6 1.86 19.22 3.17
CA ALA A 6 2.94 19.01 4.11
C ALA A 6 2.54 18.14 5.31
N ARG A 7 1.26 18.18 5.71
CA ARG A 7 0.72 17.35 6.79
C ARG A 7 0.60 15.86 6.39
N ILE A 8 0.24 15.56 5.14
CA ILE A 8 0.04 14.18 4.68
C ILE A 8 1.32 13.54 4.11
N THR A 9 2.25 14.34 3.59
CA THR A 9 3.54 13.88 3.03
C THR A 9 4.71 14.74 3.56
N PRO A 10 5.06 14.62 4.86
CA PRO A 10 6.07 15.49 5.48
C PRO A 10 7.49 15.30 4.93
N TRP A 11 7.82 14.09 4.46
CA TRP A 11 9.09 13.82 3.75
C TRP A 11 8.84 13.77 2.24
N ARG A 12 9.57 14.62 1.52
CA ARG A 12 9.54 14.73 0.06
C ARG A 12 10.96 14.88 -0.43
N PHE A 13 11.31 14.13 -1.46
CA PHE A 13 12.63 14.09 -2.06
C PHE A 13 12.49 14.30 -3.57
N GLN A 14 13.48 14.93 -4.18
CA GLN A 14 13.59 15.11 -5.63
C GLN A 14 14.10 13.83 -6.31
N ALA A 15 14.96 13.07 -5.63
CA ALA A 15 15.50 11.84 -6.20
C ALA A 15 14.42 10.74 -6.30
N ALA A 16 14.20 10.23 -7.52
CA ALA A 16 13.31 9.09 -7.78
C ALA A 16 13.98 7.76 -7.38
N LEU A 17 14.20 7.58 -6.08
CA LEU A 17 14.83 6.42 -5.45
C LEU A 17 13.98 5.92 -4.28
N ALA A 18 14.37 4.80 -3.67
CA ALA A 18 13.83 4.40 -2.37
C ALA A 18 13.99 5.56 -1.37
N PRO A 19 13.03 5.81 -0.45
CA PRO A 19 13.04 7.00 0.38
C PRO A 19 14.29 7.18 1.24
N ASP A 20 14.88 6.08 1.75
CA ASP A 20 16.15 6.11 2.49
C ASP A 20 17.32 6.60 1.63
N MET A 21 17.43 6.09 0.40
CA MET A 21 18.43 6.49 -0.58
C MET A 21 18.25 7.94 -1.03
N ALA A 22 16.98 8.34 -1.23
CA ALA A 22 16.63 9.70 -1.63
C ALA A 22 16.98 10.71 -0.51
N ALA A 23 16.68 10.37 0.75
CA ALA A 23 17.07 11.16 1.90
C ALA A 23 18.60 11.32 1.98
N ALA A 24 19.33 10.20 1.92
CA ALA A 24 20.78 10.20 2.00
C ALA A 24 21.44 11.04 0.89
N ARG A 25 20.94 10.92 -0.35
CA ARG A 25 21.43 11.71 -1.50
C ARG A 25 21.22 13.21 -1.33
N GLU A 26 20.23 13.62 -0.56
CA GLU A 26 19.89 15.02 -0.27
C GLU A 26 20.47 15.50 1.06
N GLY A 27 21.38 14.74 1.70
CA GLY A 27 21.98 15.10 2.98
C GLY A 27 20.98 15.11 4.15
N ARG A 28 19.86 14.39 4.00
CA ARG A 28 18.79 14.27 4.99
C ARG A 28 18.76 12.84 5.53
N ARG A 29 18.07 12.66 6.66
CA ARG A 29 17.84 11.34 7.25
C ARG A 29 16.34 11.13 7.43
N LEU A 30 15.93 9.88 7.25
CA LEU A 30 14.58 9.41 7.52
C LEU A 30 14.71 8.19 8.42
N ARG A 31 14.18 8.29 9.63
CA ARG A 31 14.22 7.22 10.63
C ARG A 31 12.82 6.67 10.86
N LEU A 32 12.74 5.39 11.21
CA LEU A 32 11.47 4.73 11.54
C LEU A 32 10.69 5.50 12.61
N ALA A 33 11.37 5.97 13.65
CA ALA A 33 10.75 6.70 14.75
C ALA A 33 10.00 7.96 14.28
N ASP A 34 10.55 8.67 13.30
CA ASP A 34 9.92 9.88 12.75
C ASP A 34 8.63 9.53 11.99
N VAL A 35 8.68 8.49 11.15
CA VAL A 35 7.52 7.99 10.40
C VAL A 35 6.42 7.55 11.36
N LEU A 36 6.77 6.77 12.39
CA LEU A 36 5.82 6.31 13.40
C LEU A 36 5.17 7.48 14.15
N ALA A 37 5.95 8.50 14.51
CA ALA A 37 5.41 9.68 15.19
C ALA A 37 4.39 10.43 14.33
N ALA A 38 4.68 10.61 13.03
CA ALA A 38 3.74 11.24 12.09
C ALA A 38 2.45 10.43 11.93
N CYS A 39 2.56 9.13 11.71
CA CYS A 39 1.39 8.24 11.60
C CYS A 39 0.55 8.23 12.88
N ARG A 40 1.18 8.10 14.06
CA ARG A 40 0.46 8.10 15.34
C ARG A 40 -0.21 9.43 15.62
N THR A 41 0.39 10.55 15.21
CA THR A 41 -0.25 11.88 15.30
C THR A 41 -1.51 11.94 14.44
N ALA A 42 -1.45 11.44 13.21
CA ALA A 42 -2.62 11.37 12.33
C ALA A 42 -3.72 10.43 12.88
N MET A 43 -3.34 9.30 13.46
CA MET A 43 -4.27 8.38 14.13
C MET A 43 -4.94 9.03 15.34
N ALA A 44 -4.16 9.75 16.17
CA ALA A 44 -4.67 10.42 17.36
C ALA A 44 -5.66 11.56 17.06
N ALA A 45 -5.65 12.10 15.83
CA ALA A 45 -6.64 13.06 15.38
C ALA A 45 -8.05 12.44 15.20
N GLY A 46 -8.18 11.12 15.30
CA GLY A 46 -9.46 10.40 15.26
C GLY A 46 -10.26 10.56 13.98
N PRO A 47 -9.65 10.43 12.77
CA PRO A 47 -10.43 10.43 11.54
C PRO A 47 -11.34 9.19 11.46
N GLU A 48 -12.46 9.32 10.76
CA GLU A 48 -13.35 8.17 10.46
C GLU A 48 -12.61 7.08 9.69
N LEU A 49 -11.73 7.47 8.76
CA LEU A 49 -10.85 6.59 8.01
C LEU A 49 -9.48 7.25 7.82
N LEU A 50 -8.41 6.52 8.13
CA LEU A 50 -7.04 6.92 7.83
C LEU A 50 -6.39 5.90 6.89
N LEU A 51 -6.00 6.36 5.71
CA LEU A 51 -5.16 5.59 4.80
C LEU A 51 -3.71 6.02 4.97
N ILE A 52 -2.82 5.06 5.18
CA ILE A 52 -1.38 5.26 5.24
C ILE A 52 -0.79 4.56 4.03
N GLU A 53 -0.44 5.34 3.01
CA GLU A 53 0.22 4.83 1.82
C GLU A 53 1.71 4.65 2.08
N GLY A 54 2.24 3.45 1.84
CA GLY A 54 3.68 3.21 1.87
C GLY A 54 4.38 3.78 0.62
N ALA A 55 5.70 3.63 0.55
CA ALA A 55 6.47 3.95 -0.65
C ALA A 55 7.20 2.70 -1.15
N GLY A 56 6.80 2.22 -2.34
CA GLY A 56 7.30 0.96 -2.89
C GLY A 56 6.50 -0.25 -2.41
N GLY A 57 7.15 -1.42 -2.35
CA GLY A 57 6.55 -2.66 -1.89
C GLY A 57 6.66 -2.87 -0.38
N VAL A 58 6.09 -3.97 0.13
CA VAL A 58 6.08 -4.32 1.57
C VAL A 58 7.47 -4.29 2.19
N MET A 59 8.46 -4.88 1.51
CA MET A 59 9.86 -4.97 1.98
C MET A 59 10.75 -3.84 1.47
N SER A 60 10.18 -2.81 0.82
CA SER A 60 10.99 -1.69 0.34
C SER A 60 11.58 -0.93 1.54
N PRO A 61 12.89 -0.58 1.50
CA PRO A 61 13.48 0.33 2.47
C PRO A 61 12.70 1.65 2.47
N LEU A 62 12.15 2.00 3.62
CA LEU A 62 11.39 3.23 3.80
C LEU A 62 12.21 4.25 4.60
N ALA A 63 12.94 3.76 5.59
CA ALA A 63 13.81 4.56 6.43
C ALA A 63 15.18 3.87 6.50
N GLU A 64 16.19 4.61 6.96
CA GLU A 64 17.56 4.10 7.11
C GLU A 64 17.65 2.82 7.94
N ASP A 65 16.73 2.64 8.89
CA ASP A 65 16.68 1.54 9.85
C ASP A 65 15.44 0.66 9.70
N ALA A 66 14.65 0.80 8.63
CA ALA A 66 13.38 0.08 8.50
C ALA A 66 12.81 -0.01 7.08
N THR A 67 12.06 -1.08 6.85
CA THR A 67 11.21 -1.29 5.66
C THR A 67 9.77 -0.84 5.92
N GLY A 68 8.95 -0.84 4.86
CA GLY A 68 7.50 -0.64 5.00
C GLY A 68 6.84 -1.66 5.93
N LEU A 69 7.32 -2.91 5.96
CA LEU A 69 6.84 -3.96 6.85
C LEU A 69 7.01 -3.58 8.33
N ASP A 70 8.16 -3.02 8.69
CA ASP A 70 8.44 -2.60 10.07
C ASP A 70 7.48 -1.51 10.53
N VAL A 71 7.09 -0.59 9.64
CA VAL A 71 6.06 0.42 9.94
C VAL A 71 4.73 -0.25 10.26
N MET A 72 4.27 -1.18 9.41
CA MET A 72 2.99 -1.88 9.60
C MET A 72 2.98 -2.66 10.94
N VAL A 73 4.07 -3.37 11.25
CA VAL A 73 4.24 -4.11 12.51
C VAL A 73 4.18 -3.17 13.72
N GLN A 74 4.89 -2.04 13.67
CA GLN A 74 4.99 -1.10 14.81
C GLN A 74 3.73 -0.24 15.00
N LEU A 75 2.96 -0.01 13.94
CA LEU A 75 1.66 0.67 14.02
C LEU A 75 0.53 -0.29 14.41
N ARG A 76 0.70 -1.60 14.20
CA ARG A 76 -0.31 -2.64 14.46
C ARG A 76 -1.62 -2.36 13.71
N VAL A 77 -1.49 -1.93 12.46
CA VAL A 77 -2.63 -1.64 11.57
C VAL A 77 -2.76 -2.74 10.51
N PRO A 78 -3.98 -3.04 10.05
CA PRO A 78 -4.15 -3.97 8.94
C PRO A 78 -3.64 -3.37 7.62
N ALA A 79 -3.19 -4.25 6.73
CA ALA A 79 -2.73 -3.88 5.39
C ALA A 79 -3.82 -4.09 4.35
N LEU A 80 -3.89 -3.17 3.40
CA LEU A 80 -4.53 -3.37 2.10
C LEU A 80 -3.42 -3.63 1.08
N LEU A 81 -3.26 -4.87 0.64
CA LEU A 81 -2.19 -5.21 -0.31
C LEU A 81 -2.65 -4.89 -1.74
N VAL A 82 -1.89 -4.09 -2.47
CA VAL A 82 -2.16 -3.79 -3.88
C VAL A 82 -1.14 -4.51 -4.75
N SER A 83 -1.61 -5.22 -5.79
CA SER A 83 -0.78 -5.84 -6.82
C SER A 83 -1.31 -5.55 -8.22
N GLY A 84 -0.48 -5.79 -9.23
CA GLY A 84 -0.82 -5.61 -10.63
C GLY A 84 -1.36 -6.88 -11.29
N THR A 85 -1.49 -6.83 -12.62
CA THR A 85 -1.79 -7.98 -13.49
C THR A 85 -0.69 -8.20 -14.53
N TYR A 86 0.54 -7.77 -14.28
CA TYR A 86 1.68 -8.08 -15.15
C TYR A 86 2.18 -9.52 -14.95
N LEU A 87 2.95 -10.05 -15.90
CA LEU A 87 3.56 -11.37 -15.75
C LEU A 87 4.51 -11.40 -14.54
N GLY A 88 4.22 -12.28 -13.58
CA GLY A 88 4.93 -12.37 -12.30
C GLY A 88 4.18 -11.77 -11.11
N ALA A 89 3.12 -10.97 -11.34
CA ALA A 89 2.36 -10.30 -10.28
C ALA A 89 1.74 -11.28 -9.26
N ILE A 90 1.35 -12.48 -9.70
CA ILE A 90 0.86 -13.54 -8.80
C ILE A 90 1.95 -13.94 -7.80
N SER A 91 3.17 -14.23 -8.29
CA SER A 91 4.29 -14.60 -7.43
C SER A 91 4.61 -13.48 -6.44
N HIS A 92 4.64 -12.23 -6.91
CA HIS A 92 4.91 -11.07 -6.06
C HIS A 92 3.83 -10.86 -4.99
N ALA A 93 2.54 -10.99 -5.36
CA ALA A 93 1.44 -10.89 -4.41
C ALA A 93 1.53 -11.98 -3.33
N LEU A 94 1.75 -13.24 -3.72
CA LEU A 94 1.89 -14.35 -2.77
C LEU A 94 3.10 -14.16 -1.85
N THR A 95 4.23 -13.72 -2.40
CA THR A 95 5.45 -13.43 -1.61
C THR A 95 5.20 -12.32 -0.59
N ALA A 96 4.53 -11.24 -1.00
CA ALA A 96 4.18 -10.15 -0.11
C ALA A 96 3.19 -10.59 1.00
N LEU A 97 2.19 -11.40 0.65
CA LEU A 97 1.26 -11.99 1.63
C LEU A 97 1.98 -12.87 2.64
N GLU A 98 2.93 -13.70 2.20
CA GLU A 98 3.72 -14.55 3.09
C GLU A 98 4.59 -13.73 4.05
N ALA A 99 5.21 -12.64 3.58
CA ALA A 99 5.97 -11.72 4.45
C ALA A 99 5.06 -11.06 5.51
N LEU A 100 3.90 -10.55 5.10
CA LEU A 100 2.93 -9.95 6.03
C LEU A 100 2.44 -10.98 7.06
N ARG A 101 2.12 -12.20 6.60
CA ARG A 101 1.67 -13.31 7.45
C ARG A 101 2.73 -13.74 8.46
N ALA A 102 3.98 -13.89 8.04
CA ALA A 102 5.10 -14.26 8.91
C ALA A 102 5.33 -13.25 10.04
N HIS A 103 4.98 -11.98 9.81
CA HIS A 103 5.10 -10.90 10.78
C HIS A 103 3.77 -10.53 11.46
N HIS A 104 2.75 -11.37 11.33
CA HIS A 104 1.43 -11.21 11.95
C HIS A 104 0.73 -9.89 11.60
N VAL A 105 1.00 -9.33 10.42
CA VAL A 105 0.27 -8.17 9.90
C VAL A 105 -1.02 -8.67 9.24
N PRO A 106 -2.20 -8.32 9.79
CA PRO A 106 -3.46 -8.74 9.19
C PRO A 106 -3.64 -8.06 7.83
N VAL A 107 -4.15 -8.79 6.85
CA VAL A 107 -4.44 -8.25 5.51
C VAL A 107 -5.95 -8.21 5.33
N THR A 108 -6.50 -7.01 5.18
CA THR A 108 -7.95 -6.81 5.00
C THR A 108 -8.41 -7.33 3.65
N ALA A 109 -7.66 -7.00 2.59
CA ALA A 109 -7.95 -7.44 1.23
C ALA A 109 -6.72 -7.35 0.33
N LEU A 110 -6.78 -8.07 -0.79
CA LEU A 110 -5.88 -7.88 -1.93
C LEU A 110 -6.61 -7.11 -3.03
N VAL A 111 -6.03 -6.01 -3.48
CA VAL A 111 -6.51 -5.23 -4.62
C VAL A 111 -5.67 -5.56 -5.84
N LEU A 112 -6.31 -6.03 -6.90
CA LEU A 112 -5.68 -6.20 -8.20
C LEU A 112 -5.99 -4.98 -9.07
N SER A 113 -4.99 -4.13 -9.26
CA SER A 113 -5.05 -3.01 -10.18
C SER A 113 -4.57 -3.46 -11.55
N GLU A 114 -5.46 -3.44 -12.55
CA GLU A 114 -5.14 -3.85 -13.91
C GLU A 114 -3.93 -3.08 -14.47
N SER A 115 -2.92 -3.81 -14.89
CA SER A 115 -1.69 -3.28 -15.47
C SER A 115 -1.87 -2.95 -16.95
N VAL A 116 -1.14 -1.95 -17.44
CA VAL A 116 -1.04 -1.71 -18.89
C VAL A 116 -0.36 -2.90 -19.53
N ASP A 117 -0.94 -3.41 -20.62
CA ASP A 117 -0.46 -4.61 -21.33
C ASP A 117 -0.26 -5.84 -20.41
N GLY A 118 -1.10 -5.94 -19.37
CA GLY A 118 -1.09 -7.04 -18.42
C GLY A 118 -1.75 -8.32 -18.95
N VAL A 119 -1.68 -9.37 -18.13
CA VAL A 119 -2.54 -10.55 -18.29
C VAL A 119 -3.96 -10.25 -17.81
N ASP A 120 -4.88 -11.14 -18.16
CA ASP A 120 -6.30 -11.01 -17.85
C ASP A 120 -6.57 -10.82 -16.35
N LEU A 121 -7.28 -9.73 -16.00
CA LEU A 121 -7.58 -9.34 -14.62
C LEU A 121 -8.43 -10.39 -13.90
N ALA A 122 -9.48 -10.91 -14.55
CA ALA A 122 -10.42 -11.84 -13.94
C ALA A 122 -9.77 -13.21 -13.69
N ALA A 123 -8.99 -13.72 -14.64
CA ALA A 123 -8.23 -14.95 -14.51
C ALA A 123 -7.14 -14.85 -13.43
N THR A 124 -6.48 -13.69 -13.34
CA THR A 124 -5.49 -13.40 -12.29
C THR A 124 -6.15 -13.41 -10.91
N ALA A 125 -7.28 -12.72 -10.77
CA ALA A 125 -8.08 -12.71 -9.54
C ALA A 125 -8.52 -14.12 -9.14
N ALA A 126 -9.09 -14.89 -10.08
CA ALA A 126 -9.52 -16.26 -9.83
C ALA A 126 -8.36 -17.20 -9.46
N ARG A 127 -7.15 -16.96 -9.99
CA ARG A 127 -5.97 -17.74 -9.61
C ARG A 127 -5.53 -17.43 -8.18
N LEU A 128 -5.48 -16.16 -7.80
CA LEU A 128 -5.12 -15.73 -6.45
C LEU A 128 -6.15 -16.15 -5.42
N GLN A 129 -7.46 -16.07 -5.74
CA GLN A 129 -8.52 -16.55 -4.86
C GLN A 129 -8.38 -18.04 -4.55
N ARG A 130 -7.93 -18.85 -5.52
CA ARG A 130 -7.65 -20.28 -5.29
C ARG A 130 -6.46 -20.53 -4.36
N CYS A 131 -5.49 -19.61 -4.31
CA CYS A 131 -4.35 -19.71 -3.40
C CYS A 131 -4.70 -19.21 -1.99
N HIS A 132 -5.57 -18.21 -1.88
CA HIS A 132 -6.00 -17.60 -0.62
C HIS A 132 -7.53 -17.45 -0.57
N ALA A 133 -8.22 -18.58 -0.37
CA ALA A 133 -9.68 -18.63 -0.48
C ALA A 133 -10.43 -17.70 0.49
N ALA A 134 -9.86 -17.44 1.66
CA ALA A 134 -10.48 -16.59 2.69
C ALA A 134 -10.17 -15.09 2.55
N LEU A 135 -9.20 -14.70 1.72
CA LEU A 135 -8.82 -13.30 1.55
C LEU A 135 -9.76 -12.65 0.53
N PRO A 136 -10.44 -11.53 0.88
CA PRO A 136 -11.19 -10.75 -0.10
C PRO A 136 -10.27 -10.22 -1.20
N ILE A 137 -10.67 -10.38 -2.46
CA ILE A 137 -9.95 -9.86 -3.63
C ILE A 137 -10.82 -8.87 -4.38
N ALA A 138 -10.37 -7.62 -4.48
CA ALA A 138 -11.01 -6.58 -5.27
C ALA A 138 -10.25 -6.41 -6.60
N ALA A 139 -10.90 -6.72 -7.72
CA ALA A 139 -10.37 -6.49 -9.06
C ALA A 139 -10.80 -5.10 -9.56
N VAL A 140 -9.81 -4.23 -9.81
CA VAL A 140 -10.02 -2.85 -10.27
C VAL A 140 -9.48 -2.73 -11.69
N PRO A 141 -10.35 -2.57 -12.71
CA PRO A 141 -9.90 -2.39 -14.08
C PRO A 141 -9.17 -1.05 -14.23
N ARG A 142 -8.50 -0.87 -15.36
CA ARG A 142 -7.83 0.40 -15.65
C ARG A 142 -8.87 1.44 -16.04
N LEU A 143 -9.04 2.43 -15.17
CA LEU A 143 -10.04 3.48 -15.34
C LEU A 143 -9.41 4.77 -15.84
N ALA A 144 -10.14 5.49 -16.69
CA ALA A 144 -9.85 6.89 -16.97
C ALA A 144 -10.09 7.72 -15.71
N ALA A 145 -9.25 8.73 -15.48
CA ALA A 145 -9.24 9.50 -14.23
C ALA A 145 -10.60 10.16 -13.92
N ASP A 146 -11.32 10.60 -14.95
CA ASP A 146 -12.65 11.21 -14.88
C ASP A 146 -13.77 10.23 -14.53
N LYS A 147 -13.53 8.93 -14.68
CA LYS A 147 -14.53 7.86 -14.41
C LYS A 147 -14.19 7.01 -13.19
N ALA A 148 -13.04 7.25 -12.56
CA ALA A 148 -12.52 6.38 -11.50
C ALA A 148 -13.46 6.33 -10.29
N MET A 149 -13.91 7.49 -9.79
CA MET A 149 -14.60 7.59 -8.50
C MET A 149 -15.99 6.92 -8.50
N ASP A 150 -16.69 6.94 -9.64
CA ASP A 150 -18.04 6.40 -9.74
C ASP A 150 -18.08 4.91 -10.10
N HIS A 151 -16.93 4.33 -10.45
CA HIS A 151 -16.85 2.98 -10.94
C HIS A 151 -17.21 1.94 -9.85
N PRO A 152 -18.02 0.92 -10.15
CA PRO A 152 -18.44 -0.10 -9.18
C PRO A 152 -17.28 -0.77 -8.44
N ALA A 153 -16.15 -1.00 -9.11
CA ALA A 153 -14.97 -1.61 -8.49
C ALA A 153 -14.37 -0.74 -7.36
N ILE A 154 -14.38 0.59 -7.50
CA ILE A 154 -13.90 1.51 -6.45
C ILE A 154 -14.88 1.54 -5.28
N LYS A 155 -16.19 1.51 -5.56
CA LYS A 155 -17.23 1.43 -4.51
C LYS A 155 -17.13 0.12 -3.72
N ALA A 156 -16.90 -1.00 -4.41
CA ALA A 156 -16.68 -2.31 -3.79
C ALA A 156 -15.42 -2.30 -2.91
N LEU A 157 -14.33 -1.66 -3.36
CA LEU A 157 -13.13 -1.48 -2.55
C LEU A 157 -13.40 -0.64 -1.30
N ALA A 158 -14.12 0.47 -1.42
CA ALA A 158 -14.46 1.33 -0.28
C ALA A 158 -15.26 0.57 0.80
N ALA A 159 -16.17 -0.32 0.39
CA ALA A 159 -16.94 -1.17 1.30
C ALA A 159 -16.08 -2.19 2.08
N LEU A 160 -14.83 -2.45 1.66
CA LEU A 160 -13.89 -3.30 2.41
C LEU A 160 -13.12 -2.52 3.49
N LEU A 161 -13.16 -1.19 3.44
CA LEU A 161 -12.36 -0.30 4.31
C LEU A 161 -13.17 0.29 5.47
N VAL A 162 -14.50 0.28 5.35
CA VAL A 162 -15.43 0.81 6.36
C VAL A 162 -16.29 -0.35 6.84
N PRO A 163 -16.19 -0.76 8.12
CA PRO A 163 -17.03 -1.82 8.69
C PRO A 163 -18.51 -1.41 8.82
#